data_AF-A0A4Y2K8F1-F1
#
_entry.id   AF-A0A4Y2K8F1-F1
#
_cell.length_a   1.000
_cell.length_b   1.000
_cell.length_c   1.000
_cell.angle_alpha   90.00
_cell.angle_beta   90.00
_cell.angle_gamma   90.00
#
_symmetry.space_group_name_H-M   'P 1'
#
loop_
_entity.id
_entity.type
_entity.pdbx_description
1 polymer ?
#
loop_
_entity_poly.entity_id
_entity_poly.type
_entity_poly.pdbx_seq_one_letter_code
_entity_poly.pdbx_strand_id
1 'polypeptide(L)'
;MNPRDIHKTAVITPIGLFEYVFMTFGLRNAAQTMQRYIDSIIRDIPSCYAYVDDLLIASLVQESHKSDLDLVFRKLSERGIVWFDDQFSDPELQSLMGSGTGLELRPMYFASSEKPLYCDVSTGTVRPYVTKSFRRQIFNQIHNLSHPGVKATQKLVAARFVWKNMNKDCALWCRNCIQCQKSKVARHTKSVVGHFPLPSARFSHVHIDVVGPLSPVRGMTYLLTCVDRFTRWPEAFPIPDQSADTIARTFLFGWISRFGVPEKVTSDRGTNFQSNLFSSLSKFLGVEQTRTTAYHPQSNGAVERFHRHLKSALMAHLPENWLDSLPLVLLGIRSSFKPDLATSSAELVYGTTLKLPGEFFSNTPVTTSTSSFLQMLRHHVRSFRPVPTRHHCSDAVFISDDLIKASHVFLRIDRVRKSLEPPYAGPYKVLSRTEKVFTVEINGKPTSVSIDRLKAAHLFLDDFPSRSSPPVPASKAQRSEVVTRSGRHSRRVVHFQASPFS
;
A
#
# COMPACT_ATOMS: atom_id res chain seq x y z
N MET A 1 -46.59 -1.98 0.70
CA MET A 1 -46.70 -1.55 2.11
C MET A 1 -48.18 -1.62 2.50
N ASN A 2 -48.55 -2.16 3.66
CA ASN A 2 -49.96 -2.12 4.10
C ASN A 2 -50.34 -0.65 4.37
N PRO A 3 -51.45 -0.11 3.83
CA PRO A 3 -51.85 1.28 4.06
C PRO A 3 -51.88 1.69 5.54
N ARG A 4 -52.20 0.74 6.44
CA ARG A 4 -52.24 0.96 7.88
C ARG A 4 -50.86 1.20 8.51
N ASP A 5 -49.77 0.87 7.83
CA ASP A 5 -48.42 0.98 8.35
C ASP A 5 -47.63 2.15 7.74
N ILE A 6 -48.17 2.84 6.72
CA ILE A 6 -47.51 3.95 6.02
C ILE A 6 -47.13 5.07 7.00
N HIS A 7 -48.06 5.50 7.85
CA HIS A 7 -47.84 6.57 8.84
C HIS A 7 -46.73 6.25 9.86
N LYS A 8 -46.39 4.96 10.05
CA LYS A 8 -45.31 4.53 10.97
C LYS A 8 -43.92 4.80 10.40
N THR A 9 -43.84 5.17 9.14
CA THR A 9 -42.58 5.45 8.44
C THR A 9 -42.27 6.95 8.34
N ALA A 10 -43.02 7.78 9.07
CA ALA A 10 -42.93 9.22 8.97
C ALA A 10 -41.56 9.75 9.41
N VAL A 11 -40.93 10.55 8.56
CA VAL A 11 -39.65 11.25 8.80
C VAL A 11 -39.87 12.75 8.75
N ILE A 12 -39.42 13.45 9.79
CA ILE A 12 -39.43 14.92 9.84
C ILE A 12 -38.10 15.43 9.28
N THR A 13 -38.20 16.29 8.28
CA THR A 13 -37.06 17.03 7.72
C THR A 13 -37.31 18.54 7.87
N PRO A 14 -36.28 19.39 7.69
CA PRO A 14 -36.46 20.85 7.71
C PRO A 14 -37.54 21.36 6.73
N ILE A 15 -37.80 20.62 5.65
CA ILE A 15 -38.74 20.98 4.58
C ILE A 15 -40.13 20.32 4.72
N GLY A 16 -40.34 19.37 5.64
CA GLY A 16 -41.65 18.74 5.81
C GLY A 16 -41.65 17.38 6.50
N LEU A 17 -42.85 16.82 6.67
CA LEU A 17 -43.10 15.45 7.12
C LEU A 17 -43.31 14.56 5.89
N PHE A 18 -42.54 13.47 5.79
CA PHE A 18 -42.56 12.55 4.66
C PHE A 18 -42.84 11.12 5.12
N GLU A 19 -43.63 10.36 4.37
CA GLU A 19 -43.96 8.96 4.66
C GLU A 19 -43.64 8.09 3.44
N TYR A 20 -43.18 6.86 3.67
CA TYR A 20 -42.92 5.89 2.60
C TYR A 20 -44.19 5.12 2.23
N VAL A 21 -44.52 5.14 0.94
CA VAL A 21 -45.63 4.36 0.36
C VAL A 21 -45.22 2.93 -0.02
N PHE A 22 -43.93 2.61 0.05
CA PHE A 22 -43.35 1.30 -0.17
C PHE A 22 -42.47 0.89 1.03
N MET A 23 -42.16 -0.40 1.14
CA MET A 23 -41.33 -0.91 2.24
C MET A 23 -39.85 -0.63 1.93
N THR A 24 -39.21 0.21 2.73
CA THR A 24 -37.77 0.53 2.59
C THR A 24 -36.91 -0.38 3.45
N PHE A 25 -35.67 -0.60 3.01
CA PHE A 25 -34.64 -1.19 3.86
C PHE A 25 -34.35 -0.27 5.05
N GLY A 26 -34.09 -0.86 6.22
CA GLY A 26 -33.81 -0.13 7.47
C GLY A 26 -34.97 -0.02 8.47
N LEU A 27 -36.19 -0.39 8.09
CA LEU A 27 -37.30 -0.52 9.04
C LEU A 27 -37.16 -1.81 9.86
N ARG A 28 -37.48 -1.73 11.16
CA ARG A 28 -37.45 -2.90 12.06
C ARG A 28 -38.36 -4.00 11.50
N ASN A 29 -37.80 -5.20 11.30
CA ASN A 29 -38.46 -6.38 10.72
C ASN A 29 -38.83 -6.32 9.23
N ALA A 30 -38.39 -5.31 8.47
CA ALA A 30 -38.69 -5.23 7.03
C ALA A 30 -38.05 -6.40 6.25
N ALA A 31 -36.80 -6.73 6.54
CA ALA A 31 -36.10 -7.85 5.89
C ALA A 31 -36.83 -9.19 6.10
N GLN A 32 -37.23 -9.50 7.34
CA GLN A 32 -37.99 -10.72 7.66
C GLN A 32 -39.39 -10.73 7.04
N THR A 33 -40.00 -9.55 6.85
CA THR A 33 -41.31 -9.43 6.21
C THR A 33 -41.20 -9.60 4.69
N MET A 34 -40.16 -9.05 4.08
CA MET A 34 -39.83 -9.26 2.67
C MET A 34 -39.52 -10.73 2.39
N GLN A 35 -38.66 -11.36 3.20
CA GLN A 35 -38.32 -12.78 3.06
C GLN A 35 -39.56 -13.67 3.13
N ARG A 36 -40.43 -13.49 4.16
CA ARG A 36 -41.69 -14.25 4.27
C ARG A 36 -42.63 -14.02 3.08
N TYR A 37 -42.66 -12.80 2.54
CA TYR A 37 -43.45 -12.49 1.36
C TYR A 37 -42.92 -13.24 0.13
N ILE A 38 -41.60 -13.17 -0.14
CA ILE A 38 -40.96 -13.91 -1.23
C ILE A 38 -41.14 -15.42 -1.07
N ASP A 39 -40.89 -15.98 0.13
CA ASP A 39 -41.10 -17.40 0.44
C ASP A 39 -42.54 -17.84 0.18
N SER A 40 -43.53 -16.97 0.38
CA SER A 40 -44.94 -17.27 0.08
C SER A 40 -45.23 -17.33 -1.42
N ILE A 41 -44.42 -16.69 -2.25
CA ILE A 41 -44.56 -16.69 -3.72
C ILE A 41 -43.89 -17.91 -4.32
N ILE A 42 -42.68 -18.24 -3.84
CA ILE A 42 -41.85 -19.30 -4.43
C ILE A 42 -42.05 -20.68 -3.78
N ARG A 43 -42.86 -20.80 -2.73
CA ARG A 43 -43.10 -22.06 -1.97
C ARG A 43 -43.38 -23.27 -2.85
N ASP A 44 -44.13 -23.07 -3.93
CA ASP A 44 -44.60 -24.13 -4.82
C ASP A 44 -43.68 -24.32 -6.05
N ILE A 45 -42.47 -23.74 -6.03
CA ILE A 45 -41.51 -23.79 -7.12
C ILE A 45 -40.24 -24.50 -6.62
N PRO A 46 -40.13 -25.82 -6.81
CA PRO A 46 -39.00 -26.60 -6.30
C PRO A 46 -37.64 -26.18 -6.87
N SER A 47 -37.64 -25.59 -8.06
CA SER A 47 -36.47 -25.08 -8.77
C SER A 47 -36.03 -23.69 -8.33
N CYS A 48 -36.71 -23.04 -7.38
CA CYS A 48 -36.43 -21.67 -6.94
C CYS A 48 -36.15 -21.59 -5.43
N TYR A 49 -35.07 -20.92 -5.06
CA TYR A 49 -34.64 -20.73 -3.68
C TYR A 49 -34.43 -19.25 -3.40
N ALA A 50 -35.09 -18.71 -2.39
CA ALA A 50 -34.81 -17.37 -1.90
C ALA A 50 -33.64 -17.39 -0.92
N TYR A 51 -32.64 -16.56 -1.17
CA TYR A 51 -31.52 -16.34 -0.27
C TYR A 51 -31.37 -14.85 -0.02
N VAL A 52 -31.98 -14.37 1.06
CA VAL A 52 -31.99 -12.95 1.43
C VAL A 52 -32.58 -12.10 0.30
N ASP A 53 -31.78 -11.27 -0.36
CA ASP A 53 -32.22 -10.37 -1.43
C ASP A 53 -32.13 -11.03 -2.83
N ASP A 54 -31.63 -12.26 -2.92
CA ASP A 54 -31.42 -13.00 -4.17
C ASP A 54 -32.43 -14.14 -4.36
N LEU A 55 -32.89 -14.33 -5.60
CA LEU A 55 -33.65 -15.52 -6.04
C LEU A 55 -32.75 -16.41 -6.89
N LEU A 56 -32.44 -17.60 -6.40
CA LEU A 56 -31.63 -18.61 -7.08
C LEU A 56 -32.55 -19.60 -7.79
N ILE A 57 -32.49 -19.65 -9.11
CA ILE A 57 -33.26 -20.59 -9.93
C ILE A 57 -32.31 -21.65 -10.46
N ALA A 58 -32.51 -22.90 -10.06
CA ALA A 58 -31.67 -24.03 -10.41
C ALA A 58 -32.48 -25.06 -11.20
N SER A 59 -32.07 -25.31 -12.44
CA SER A 59 -32.71 -26.26 -13.34
C SER A 59 -31.76 -27.39 -13.69
N LEU A 60 -32.29 -28.60 -13.90
CA LEU A 60 -31.48 -29.80 -14.20
C LEU A 60 -30.89 -29.78 -15.62
N VAL A 61 -31.59 -29.14 -16.57
CA VAL A 61 -31.18 -29.05 -17.98
C VAL A 61 -31.44 -27.64 -18.55
N GLN A 62 -30.68 -27.25 -19.57
CA GLN A 62 -30.77 -25.90 -20.15
C GLN A 62 -32.13 -25.63 -20.80
N GLU A 63 -32.73 -26.67 -21.41
CA GLU A 63 -34.02 -26.62 -22.08
C GLU A 63 -35.17 -26.38 -21.10
N SER A 64 -35.08 -26.93 -19.87
CA SER A 64 -36.09 -26.73 -18.82
C SER A 64 -35.90 -25.40 -18.08
N HIS A 65 -34.71 -24.81 -18.13
CA HIS A 65 -34.42 -23.57 -17.41
C HIS A 65 -35.30 -22.41 -17.86
N LYS A 66 -35.65 -22.35 -19.14
CA LYS A 66 -36.60 -21.37 -19.65
C LYS A 66 -37.99 -21.54 -19.03
N SER A 67 -38.50 -22.77 -18.94
CA SER A 67 -39.83 -22.99 -18.36
C SER A 67 -39.87 -22.74 -16.85
N ASP A 68 -38.78 -23.03 -16.13
CA ASP A 68 -38.62 -22.68 -14.72
C ASP A 68 -38.60 -21.16 -14.51
N LEU A 69 -37.84 -20.42 -15.34
CA LEU A 69 -37.83 -18.96 -15.34
C LEU A 69 -39.22 -18.38 -15.62
N ASP A 70 -39.90 -18.88 -16.65
CA ASP A 70 -41.25 -18.47 -17.02
C ASP A 70 -42.26 -18.70 -15.87
N LEU A 71 -42.13 -19.83 -15.15
CA LEU A 71 -42.95 -20.13 -13.98
C LEU A 71 -42.70 -19.15 -12.83
N VAL A 72 -41.44 -18.87 -12.52
CA VAL A 72 -41.06 -17.93 -11.44
C VAL A 72 -41.53 -16.51 -11.77
N PHE A 73 -41.26 -16.02 -12.98
CA PHE A 73 -41.69 -14.70 -13.41
C PHE A 73 -43.21 -14.59 -13.44
N ARG A 74 -43.94 -15.60 -13.90
CA ARG A 74 -45.41 -15.58 -13.81
C ARG A 74 -45.90 -15.39 -12.37
N LYS A 75 -45.38 -16.18 -11.44
CA LYS A 75 -45.80 -16.16 -10.02
C LYS A 75 -45.48 -14.85 -9.32
N LEU A 76 -44.35 -14.23 -9.65
CA LEU A 76 -44.00 -12.92 -9.12
C LEU A 76 -44.95 -11.82 -9.68
N SER A 77 -45.51 -12.01 -10.89
CA SER A 77 -46.24 -10.98 -11.66
C SER A 77 -47.68 -10.92 -11.21
N GLU A 78 -48.27 -12.10 -11.00
CA GLU A 78 -49.54 -12.31 -10.32
C GLU A 78 -49.58 -11.62 -8.93
N ARG A 79 -48.40 -11.34 -8.35
CA ARG A 79 -48.24 -10.70 -7.03
C ARG A 79 -47.81 -9.24 -7.10
N GLY A 80 -47.75 -8.65 -8.30
CA GLY A 80 -47.48 -7.24 -8.53
C GLY A 80 -46.01 -6.83 -8.40
N ILE A 81 -45.08 -7.79 -8.48
CA ILE A 81 -43.65 -7.49 -8.59
C ILE A 81 -43.38 -7.18 -10.07
N VAL A 82 -42.69 -6.07 -10.34
CA VAL A 82 -42.38 -5.59 -11.69
C VAL A 82 -40.89 -5.77 -11.96
N TRP A 83 -40.52 -6.12 -13.19
CA TRP A 83 -39.14 -6.31 -13.64
C TRP A 83 -38.93 -5.78 -15.05
N PHE A 84 -37.66 -5.57 -15.40
CA PHE A 84 -37.19 -5.06 -16.71
C PHE A 84 -37.59 -3.60 -17.03
N ASP A 85 -38.34 -2.91 -16.17
CA ASP A 85 -38.65 -1.48 -16.30
C ASP A 85 -37.42 -0.58 -16.47
N ASP A 86 -36.34 -0.92 -15.78
CA ASP A 86 -35.08 -0.20 -15.85
C ASP A 86 -34.47 -0.20 -17.26
N GLN A 87 -34.61 -1.30 -18.03
CA GLN A 87 -34.09 -1.33 -19.41
C GLN A 87 -34.94 -0.47 -20.34
N PHE A 88 -36.26 -0.55 -20.21
CA PHE A 88 -37.18 0.15 -21.10
C PHE A 88 -37.05 1.68 -20.98
N SER A 89 -36.80 2.15 -19.75
CA SER A 89 -36.57 3.56 -19.45
C SER A 89 -35.12 4.04 -19.69
N ASP A 90 -34.20 3.16 -20.09
CA ASP A 90 -32.80 3.52 -20.30
C ASP A 90 -32.58 4.19 -21.67
N PRO A 91 -32.30 5.50 -21.73
CA PRO A 91 -32.04 6.20 -23.00
C PRO A 91 -30.78 5.67 -23.71
N GLU A 92 -29.84 5.08 -22.96
CA GLU A 92 -28.63 4.50 -23.55
C GLU A 92 -28.94 3.24 -24.36
N LEU A 93 -29.90 2.43 -23.92
CA LEU A 93 -30.35 1.25 -24.65
C LEU A 93 -31.03 1.65 -25.97
N GLN A 94 -31.90 2.67 -25.93
CA GLN A 94 -32.58 3.19 -27.12
C GLN A 94 -31.56 3.72 -28.15
N SER A 95 -30.54 4.44 -27.67
CA SER A 95 -29.44 4.90 -28.52
C SER A 95 -28.65 3.74 -29.14
N LEU A 96 -28.42 2.65 -28.41
CA LEU A 96 -27.69 1.49 -28.91
C LEU A 96 -28.47 0.73 -29.99
N MET A 97 -29.79 0.58 -29.83
CA MET A 97 -30.66 -0.07 -30.80
C MET A 97 -30.71 0.66 -32.16
N GLY A 98 -30.61 1.99 -32.17
CA GLY A 98 -30.62 2.80 -33.39
C GLY A 98 -29.23 3.07 -34.01
N SER A 99 -28.16 2.68 -33.33
CA SER A 99 -26.77 2.96 -33.76
C SER A 99 -26.14 1.72 -34.39
N GLY A 100 -25.38 1.91 -35.48
CA GLY A 100 -24.61 0.86 -36.18
C GLY A 100 -23.44 0.30 -35.37
N THR A 101 -23.72 -0.14 -34.15
CA THR A 101 -22.78 -0.87 -33.30
C THR A 101 -22.72 -2.32 -33.74
N GLY A 102 -21.59 -3.00 -33.53
CA GLY A 102 -21.46 -4.43 -33.81
C GLY A 102 -22.23 -5.34 -32.85
N LEU A 103 -23.26 -4.82 -32.17
CA LEU A 103 -24.11 -5.57 -31.25
C LEU A 103 -25.42 -5.95 -31.95
N GLU A 104 -25.89 -7.17 -31.70
CA GLU A 104 -27.18 -7.65 -32.18
C GLU A 104 -28.14 -7.75 -31.00
N LEU A 105 -28.75 -6.62 -30.62
CA LEU A 105 -29.71 -6.55 -29.52
C LEU A 105 -31.08 -7.08 -29.96
N ARG A 106 -31.55 -8.16 -29.35
CA ARG A 106 -32.86 -8.77 -29.60
C ARG A 106 -33.72 -8.78 -28.34
N PRO A 107 -35.03 -8.51 -28.45
CA PRO A 107 -35.96 -8.66 -27.34
C PRO A 107 -36.21 -10.14 -27.04
N MET A 108 -36.02 -10.52 -25.78
CA MET A 108 -36.35 -11.84 -25.24
C MET A 108 -37.60 -11.73 -24.37
N TYR A 109 -38.63 -12.48 -24.73
CA TYR A 109 -39.89 -12.50 -24.00
C TYR A 109 -39.91 -13.65 -23.01
N PHE A 110 -40.32 -13.35 -21.78
CA PHE A 110 -40.62 -14.33 -20.74
C PHE A 110 -42.13 -14.34 -20.50
N ALA A 111 -42.68 -15.51 -20.18
CA ALA A 111 -44.10 -15.66 -19.96
C ALA A 111 -44.59 -14.64 -18.91
N SER A 112 -45.72 -13.97 -19.20
CA SER A 112 -46.36 -12.97 -18.31
C SER A 112 -45.65 -11.62 -18.17
N SER A 113 -44.58 -11.36 -18.92
CA SER A 113 -43.95 -10.04 -18.99
C SER A 113 -44.50 -9.25 -20.18
N GLU A 114 -45.09 -8.07 -19.93
CA GLU A 114 -45.44 -7.13 -21.01
C GLU A 114 -44.19 -6.52 -21.66
N LYS A 115 -43.06 -6.50 -20.93
CA LYS A 115 -41.80 -5.88 -21.35
C LYS A 115 -40.74 -6.93 -21.67
N PRO A 116 -40.05 -6.85 -22.82
CA PRO A 116 -38.97 -7.79 -23.16
C PRO A 116 -37.67 -7.44 -22.41
N LEU A 117 -36.85 -8.47 -22.19
CA LEU A 117 -35.44 -8.29 -21.80
C LEU A 117 -34.59 -8.19 -23.07
N TYR A 118 -33.88 -7.09 -23.24
CA TYR A 118 -32.96 -6.94 -24.36
C TYR A 118 -31.63 -7.64 -24.08
N CYS A 119 -31.26 -8.53 -25.01
CA CYS A 119 -30.03 -9.31 -24.95
C CYS A 119 -29.25 -9.16 -26.26
N ASP A 120 -27.93 -9.08 -26.17
CA ASP A 120 -27.06 -9.21 -27.33
C ASP A 120 -26.84 -10.69 -27.67
N VAL A 121 -26.88 -11.01 -28.97
CA VAL A 121 -26.63 -12.36 -29.50
C VAL A 121 -25.48 -12.42 -30.51
N SER A 122 -24.78 -11.31 -30.74
CA SER A 122 -23.72 -11.18 -31.76
C SER A 122 -22.57 -12.19 -31.61
N THR A 123 -22.33 -12.70 -30.40
CA THR A 123 -21.25 -13.65 -30.11
C THR A 123 -21.67 -15.12 -30.06
N GLY A 124 -22.91 -15.43 -30.47
CA GLY A 124 -23.47 -16.79 -30.39
C GLY A 124 -23.89 -17.23 -28.99
N THR A 125 -23.71 -16.37 -27.97
CA THR A 125 -24.21 -16.55 -26.60
C THR A 125 -25.16 -15.40 -26.28
N VAL A 126 -26.25 -15.71 -25.57
CA VAL A 126 -27.23 -14.70 -25.15
C VAL A 126 -26.66 -13.92 -23.96
N ARG A 127 -26.45 -12.62 -24.13
CA ARG A 127 -25.87 -11.73 -23.10
C ARG A 127 -26.85 -10.60 -22.76
N PRO A 128 -27.46 -10.58 -21.56
CA PRO A 128 -28.36 -9.51 -21.17
C PRO A 128 -27.67 -8.13 -21.18
N TYR A 129 -28.37 -7.12 -21.69
CA TYR A 129 -27.94 -5.73 -21.55
C TYR A 129 -28.08 -5.27 -20.10
N VAL A 130 -27.10 -4.53 -19.59
CA VAL A 130 -27.07 -4.09 -18.19
C VAL A 130 -27.19 -2.58 -18.08
N THR A 131 -28.24 -2.12 -17.40
CA THR A 131 -28.47 -0.70 -17.10
C THR A 131 -27.51 -0.19 -16.04
N LYS A 132 -27.30 1.13 -15.98
CA LYS A 132 -26.24 1.76 -15.18
C LYS A 132 -26.25 1.37 -13.69
N SER A 133 -27.44 1.18 -13.10
CA SER A 133 -27.64 0.79 -11.69
C SER A 133 -26.99 -0.56 -11.34
N PHE A 134 -27.09 -1.54 -12.23
CA PHE A 134 -26.66 -2.92 -11.96
C PHE A 134 -25.20 -3.23 -12.34
N ARG A 135 -24.57 -2.43 -13.22
CA ARG A 135 -23.22 -2.75 -13.76
C ARG A 135 -22.17 -2.94 -12.66
N ARG A 136 -22.21 -2.09 -11.62
CA ARG A 136 -21.31 -2.18 -10.47
C ARG A 136 -21.49 -3.49 -9.71
N GLN A 137 -22.74 -3.87 -9.45
CA GLN A 137 -23.07 -5.07 -8.69
C GLN A 137 -22.60 -6.32 -9.43
N ILE A 138 -22.89 -6.41 -10.74
CA ILE A 138 -22.44 -7.51 -11.60
C ILE A 138 -20.91 -7.59 -11.63
N PHE A 139 -20.24 -6.45 -11.79
CA PHE A 139 -18.78 -6.43 -11.73
C PHE A 139 -18.27 -6.95 -10.39
N ASN A 140 -18.82 -6.50 -9.27
CA ASN A 140 -18.40 -6.92 -7.94
C ASN A 140 -18.62 -8.43 -7.72
N GLN A 141 -19.77 -8.97 -8.13
CA GLN A 141 -20.07 -10.40 -8.04
C GLN A 141 -19.04 -11.24 -8.80
N ILE A 142 -18.63 -10.84 -10.00
CA ILE A 142 -17.64 -11.58 -10.80
C ILE A 142 -16.20 -11.34 -10.30
N HIS A 143 -15.85 -10.09 -10.01
CA HIS A 143 -14.49 -9.70 -9.65
C HIS A 143 -14.11 -10.21 -8.26
N ASN A 144 -15.00 -10.17 -7.27
CA ASN A 144 -14.68 -10.52 -5.89
C ASN A 144 -14.47 -12.03 -5.66
N LEU A 145 -14.82 -12.89 -6.62
CA LEU A 145 -14.59 -14.34 -6.53
C LEU A 145 -13.10 -14.68 -6.40
N SER A 146 -12.23 -13.96 -7.13
CA SER A 146 -10.79 -14.25 -7.16
C SER A 146 -9.92 -13.02 -7.39
N HIS A 147 -10.52 -11.84 -7.45
CA HIS A 147 -9.85 -10.60 -7.82
C HIS A 147 -8.98 -10.73 -9.09
N PRO A 148 -9.53 -11.12 -10.26
CA PRO A 148 -8.73 -11.26 -11.47
C PRO A 148 -8.12 -9.93 -11.95
N GLY A 149 -7.13 -10.02 -12.85
CA GLY A 149 -6.60 -8.84 -13.54
C GLY A 149 -7.61 -8.27 -14.55
N VAL A 150 -7.40 -7.01 -14.98
CA VAL A 150 -8.33 -6.26 -15.86
C VAL A 150 -8.82 -7.07 -17.06
N LYS A 151 -7.90 -7.62 -17.86
CA LYS A 151 -8.24 -8.39 -19.07
C LYS A 151 -9.08 -9.64 -18.76
N ALA A 152 -8.74 -10.34 -17.68
CA ALA A 152 -9.45 -11.54 -17.25
C ALA A 152 -10.86 -11.20 -16.76
N THR A 153 -11.01 -10.12 -15.96
CA THR A 153 -12.33 -9.64 -15.52
C THR A 153 -13.18 -9.21 -16.72
N GLN A 154 -12.63 -8.45 -17.66
CA GLN A 154 -13.33 -8.05 -18.89
C GLN A 154 -13.84 -9.28 -19.65
N LYS A 155 -13.01 -10.32 -19.83
CA LYS A 155 -13.41 -11.55 -20.53
C LYS A 155 -14.52 -12.30 -19.78
N LEU A 156 -14.44 -12.40 -18.45
CA LEU A 156 -15.46 -13.09 -17.63
C LEU A 156 -16.82 -12.39 -17.69
N VAL A 157 -16.82 -11.05 -17.63
CA VAL A 157 -18.02 -10.23 -17.73
C VAL A 157 -18.57 -10.28 -19.16
N ALA A 158 -17.73 -10.07 -20.17
CA ALA A 158 -18.13 -10.06 -21.58
C ALA A 158 -18.68 -11.40 -22.08
N ALA A 159 -18.35 -12.51 -21.42
CA ALA A 159 -18.92 -13.81 -21.75
C ALA A 159 -20.41 -13.94 -21.34
N ARG A 160 -20.90 -13.07 -20.44
CA ARG A 160 -22.21 -13.21 -19.78
C ARG A 160 -23.11 -11.99 -19.94
N PHE A 161 -22.54 -10.79 -20.01
CA PHE A 161 -23.26 -9.53 -19.96
C PHE A 161 -22.72 -8.54 -21.00
N VAL A 162 -23.52 -7.51 -21.32
CA VAL A 162 -23.11 -6.43 -22.22
C VAL A 162 -23.63 -5.08 -21.72
N TRP A 163 -22.82 -4.03 -21.87
CA TRP A 163 -23.27 -2.64 -21.76
C TRP A 163 -22.28 -1.70 -22.45
N LYS A 164 -22.68 -0.44 -22.66
CA LYS A 164 -21.83 0.56 -23.32
C LYS A 164 -20.57 0.84 -22.50
N ASN A 165 -19.41 0.90 -23.15
CA ASN A 165 -18.11 1.14 -22.50
C ASN A 165 -17.71 0.13 -21.40
N MET A 166 -18.28 -1.08 -21.40
CA MET A 166 -17.99 -2.14 -20.41
C MET A 166 -16.50 -2.34 -20.13
N ASN A 167 -15.66 -2.37 -21.16
CA ASN A 167 -14.23 -2.55 -20.98
C ASN A 167 -13.59 -1.39 -20.20
N LYS A 168 -14.02 -0.15 -20.43
CA LYS A 168 -13.53 1.02 -19.69
C LYS A 168 -13.94 0.96 -18.22
N ASP A 169 -15.21 0.64 -17.97
CA ASP A 169 -15.76 0.49 -16.63
C ASP A 169 -15.01 -0.60 -15.85
N CYS A 170 -14.94 -1.82 -16.38
CA CYS A 170 -14.21 -2.93 -15.76
C CYS A 170 -12.73 -2.58 -15.50
N ALA A 171 -12.08 -1.87 -16.41
CA ALA A 171 -10.68 -1.45 -16.24
C ALA A 171 -10.50 -0.40 -15.13
N LEU A 172 -11.42 0.56 -15.03
CA LEU A 172 -11.44 1.55 -13.95
C LEU A 172 -11.69 0.86 -12.60
N TRP A 173 -12.65 -0.05 -12.56
CA TRP A 173 -13.10 -0.69 -11.33
C TRP A 173 -12.07 -1.67 -10.77
N CYS A 174 -11.42 -2.46 -11.63
CA CYS A 174 -10.28 -3.28 -11.22
C CYS A 174 -9.11 -2.44 -10.69
N ARG A 175 -8.84 -1.27 -11.30
CA ARG A 175 -7.77 -0.36 -10.83
C ARG A 175 -8.08 0.23 -9.46
N ASN A 176 -9.35 0.54 -9.20
CA ASN A 176 -9.81 1.13 -7.94
C ASN A 176 -10.07 0.11 -6.83
N CYS A 177 -10.06 -1.20 -7.12
CA CYS A 177 -10.26 -2.23 -6.11
C CYS A 177 -9.17 -2.18 -5.02
N ILE A 178 -9.54 -1.81 -3.79
CA ILE A 178 -8.61 -1.64 -2.65
C ILE A 178 -7.88 -2.94 -2.31
N GLN A 179 -8.60 -4.07 -2.33
CA GLN A 179 -8.05 -5.40 -2.05
C GLN A 179 -6.97 -5.75 -3.08
N CYS A 180 -7.23 -5.52 -4.37
CA CYS A 180 -6.23 -5.68 -5.43
C CYS A 180 -5.03 -4.74 -5.22
N GLN A 181 -5.28 -3.47 -4.90
CA GLN A 181 -4.23 -2.47 -4.72
C GLN A 181 -3.32 -2.78 -3.52
N LYS A 182 -3.87 -3.35 -2.45
CA LYS A 182 -3.12 -3.79 -1.26
C LYS A 182 -2.31 -5.06 -1.51
N SER A 183 -2.88 -6.02 -2.23
CA SER A 183 -2.30 -7.36 -2.36
C SER A 183 -1.33 -7.48 -3.55
N LYS A 184 -1.63 -6.83 -4.67
CA LYS A 184 -0.85 -6.98 -5.91
C LYS A 184 0.28 -5.95 -6.00
N VAL A 185 1.49 -6.46 -6.21
CA VAL A 185 2.67 -5.66 -6.54
C VAL A 185 2.72 -5.50 -8.06
N ALA A 186 2.60 -4.28 -8.57
CA ALA A 186 2.69 -4.00 -10.01
C ALA A 186 4.14 -3.67 -10.40
N ARG A 187 4.63 -2.50 -9.96
CA ARG A 187 6.02 -2.05 -10.13
C ARG A 187 6.35 -1.13 -8.95
N HIS A 188 7.56 -1.22 -8.41
CA HIS A 188 7.97 -0.37 -7.29
C HIS A 188 8.41 1.01 -7.77
N THR A 189 8.04 2.05 -7.02
CA THR A 189 8.56 3.41 -7.17
C THR A 189 10.06 3.42 -6.80
N LYS A 190 10.89 4.00 -7.66
CA LYS A 190 12.33 4.17 -7.43
C LYS A 190 12.75 5.59 -7.80
N SER A 191 13.10 6.39 -6.82
CA SER A 191 13.58 7.77 -6.98
C SER A 191 15.08 7.85 -7.29
N VAL A 192 15.50 9.00 -7.85
CA VAL A 192 16.90 9.27 -8.17
C VAL A 192 17.74 9.31 -6.89
N VAL A 193 18.80 8.49 -6.87
CA VAL A 193 19.84 8.46 -5.84
C VAL A 193 20.41 9.86 -5.66
N GLY A 194 20.36 10.41 -4.44
CA GLY A 194 20.97 11.70 -4.15
C GLY A 194 22.49 11.61 -4.36
N HIS A 195 23.06 12.54 -5.11
CA HIS A 195 24.51 12.72 -5.16
C HIS A 195 24.96 13.24 -3.80
N PHE A 196 25.56 12.38 -2.97
CA PHE A 196 26.23 12.80 -1.75
C PHE A 196 27.70 13.07 -2.06
N PRO A 197 28.30 14.14 -1.52
CA PRO A 197 29.72 14.37 -1.68
C PRO A 197 30.47 13.13 -1.19
N LEU A 198 31.42 12.68 -2.01
CA LEU A 198 32.34 11.64 -1.63
C LEU A 198 33.15 12.14 -0.42
N PRO A 199 33.42 11.29 0.59
CA PRO A 199 34.30 11.70 1.68
C PRO A 199 35.64 12.12 1.11
N SER A 200 36.14 13.28 1.51
CA SER A 200 37.37 13.88 1.01
C SER A 200 38.62 13.25 1.62
N ALA A 201 38.51 12.60 2.79
CA ALA A 201 39.64 12.02 3.52
C ALA A 201 39.28 10.78 4.37
N ARG A 202 40.29 9.96 4.70
CA ARG A 202 40.18 8.81 5.62
C ARG A 202 39.74 9.26 7.00
N PHE A 203 38.85 8.50 7.63
CA PHE A 203 38.34 8.72 9.00
C PHE A 203 37.58 10.05 9.22
N SER A 204 37.38 10.87 8.19
CA SER A 204 36.62 12.12 8.26
C SER A 204 35.12 11.87 8.52
N HIS A 205 34.57 10.78 7.97
CA HIS A 205 33.15 10.45 8.09
C HIS A 205 32.97 9.00 8.55
N VAL A 206 32.47 8.85 9.77
CA VAL A 206 32.30 7.55 10.42
C VAL A 206 30.81 7.23 10.60
N HIS A 207 30.41 6.02 10.22
CA HIS A 207 29.11 5.48 10.60
C HIS A 207 29.23 4.66 11.88
N ILE A 208 28.30 4.88 12.80
CA ILE A 208 28.22 4.14 14.06
C ILE A 208 26.85 3.46 14.16
N ASP A 209 26.83 2.19 14.51
CA ASP A 209 25.61 1.40 14.67
C ASP A 209 25.79 0.30 15.73
N VAL A 210 24.70 -0.22 16.30
CA VAL A 210 24.71 -1.27 17.32
C VAL A 210 24.14 -2.56 16.74
N VAL A 211 24.90 -3.65 16.86
CA VAL A 211 24.44 -5.00 16.49
C VAL A 211 24.11 -5.80 17.74
N GLY A 212 22.88 -6.30 17.83
CA GLY A 212 22.45 -7.22 18.89
C GLY A 212 20.92 -7.25 19.05
N PRO A 213 20.41 -7.89 20.11
CA PRO A 213 21.18 -8.65 21.10
C PRO A 213 21.77 -9.94 20.50
N LEU A 214 22.99 -10.29 20.93
CA LEU A 214 23.69 -11.55 20.66
C LEU A 214 23.62 -12.46 21.90
N SER A 215 23.97 -13.74 21.74
CA SER A 215 24.10 -14.66 22.87
C SER A 215 25.08 -14.09 23.90
N PRO A 216 24.71 -13.98 25.19
CA PRO A 216 25.59 -13.39 26.20
C PRO A 216 26.90 -14.17 26.36
N VAL A 217 28.04 -13.49 26.21
CA VAL A 217 29.37 -14.06 26.45
C VAL A 217 30.16 -13.09 27.33
N ARG A 218 30.60 -13.55 28.52
CA ARG A 218 31.34 -12.72 29.51
C ARG A 218 30.67 -11.36 29.81
N GLY A 219 29.34 -11.34 29.89
CA GLY A 219 28.54 -10.14 30.17
C GLY A 219 28.33 -9.21 28.95
N MET A 220 28.88 -9.55 27.78
CA MET A 220 28.69 -8.78 26.54
C MET A 220 27.51 -9.33 25.75
N THR A 221 26.62 -8.45 25.30
CA THR A 221 25.41 -8.83 24.55
C THR A 221 25.20 -8.02 23.26
N TYR A 222 25.99 -6.98 23.03
CA TYR A 222 25.92 -6.16 21.81
C TYR A 222 27.32 -5.87 21.26
N LEU A 223 27.36 -5.37 20.03
CA LEU A 223 28.56 -4.83 19.37
C LEU A 223 28.30 -3.37 18.96
N LEU A 224 29.12 -2.43 19.41
CA LEU A 224 29.21 -1.10 18.82
C LEU A 224 30.09 -1.19 17.56
N THR A 225 29.49 -1.03 16.39
CA THR A 225 30.18 -1.04 15.11
C THR A 225 30.50 0.38 14.65
N CYS A 226 31.71 0.61 14.17
CA CYS A 226 32.15 1.86 13.57
C CYS A 226 32.76 1.57 12.19
N VAL A 227 32.32 2.27 11.15
CA VAL A 227 32.79 2.06 9.78
C VAL A 227 33.21 3.38 9.15
N ASP A 228 34.46 3.48 8.72
CA ASP A 228 34.94 4.63 7.93
C ASP A 228 34.34 4.62 6.52
N ARG A 229 33.75 5.73 6.09
CA ARG A 229 33.10 5.82 4.78
C ARG A 229 34.09 5.83 3.63
N PHE A 230 35.33 6.31 3.83
CA PHE A 230 36.34 6.39 2.78
C PHE A 230 36.98 5.02 2.52
N THR A 231 37.63 4.45 3.54
CA THR A 231 38.40 3.19 3.42
C THR A 231 37.55 1.93 3.59
N ARG A 232 36.29 2.08 4.05
CA ARG A 232 35.44 0.97 4.51
C ARG A 232 36.04 0.20 5.68
N TRP A 233 36.93 0.84 6.45
CA TRP A 233 37.56 0.25 7.62
C TRP A 233 36.53 -0.07 8.71
N PRO A 234 36.38 -1.35 9.12
CA PRO A 234 35.46 -1.73 10.17
C PRO A 234 36.14 -1.90 11.54
N GLU A 235 35.49 -1.36 12.56
CA GLU A 235 35.69 -1.69 13.98
C GLU A 235 34.38 -2.22 14.57
N ALA A 236 34.49 -3.19 15.47
CA ALA A 236 33.37 -3.68 16.25
C ALA A 236 33.84 -3.90 17.69
N PHE A 237 33.19 -3.23 18.64
CA PHE A 237 33.54 -3.25 20.05
C PHE A 237 32.44 -3.96 20.85
N PRO A 238 32.75 -5.03 21.60
CA PRO A 238 31.81 -5.67 22.52
C PRO A 238 31.33 -4.70 23.60
N ILE A 239 30.02 -4.63 23.83
CA ILE A 239 29.41 -3.82 24.89
C ILE A 239 28.34 -4.63 25.66
N PRO A 240 28.18 -4.38 26.97
CA PRO A 240 27.20 -5.09 27.80
C PRO A 240 25.77 -4.61 27.55
N ASP A 241 25.61 -3.33 27.22
CA ASP A 241 24.33 -2.66 27.02
C ASP A 241 24.44 -1.57 25.94
N GLN A 242 23.29 -1.09 25.51
CA GLN A 242 23.15 0.00 24.55
C GLN A 242 22.98 1.37 25.23
N SER A 243 23.40 1.55 26.50
CA SER A 243 23.28 2.84 27.16
C SER A 243 24.21 3.87 26.51
N ALA A 244 23.83 5.14 26.60
CA ALA A 244 24.61 6.18 25.96
C ALA A 244 25.98 6.43 26.61
N ASP A 245 26.13 6.13 27.91
CA ASP A 245 27.43 6.21 28.60
C ASP A 245 28.38 5.13 28.07
N THR A 246 27.90 3.89 27.99
CA THR A 246 28.65 2.78 27.39
C THR A 246 29.07 3.09 25.96
N ILE A 247 28.14 3.58 25.12
CA ILE A 247 28.44 3.93 23.72
C ILE A 247 29.45 5.08 23.64
N ALA A 248 29.27 6.15 24.42
CA ALA A 248 30.16 7.31 24.42
C ALA A 248 31.59 6.94 24.85
N ARG A 249 31.73 6.17 25.94
CA ARG A 249 33.03 5.67 26.43
C ARG A 249 33.68 4.75 25.41
N THR A 250 32.95 3.78 24.89
CA THR A 250 33.49 2.83 23.91
C THR A 250 33.90 3.54 22.61
N PHE A 251 33.15 4.54 22.15
CA PHE A 251 33.54 5.32 20.99
C PHE A 251 34.81 6.16 21.24
N LEU A 252 34.91 6.78 22.42
CA LEU A 252 36.09 7.54 22.82
C LEU A 252 37.35 6.65 22.92
N PHE A 253 37.28 5.55 23.67
CA PHE A 253 38.41 4.65 23.89
C PHE A 253 38.70 3.73 22.71
N GLY A 254 37.70 3.41 21.90
CA GLY A 254 37.81 2.49 20.78
C GLY A 254 38.20 3.17 19.47
N TRP A 255 37.52 4.27 19.12
CA TRP A 255 37.72 4.95 17.84
C TRP A 255 38.58 6.20 17.98
N ILE A 256 38.15 7.16 18.80
CA ILE A 256 38.78 8.50 18.86
C ILE A 256 40.25 8.39 19.30
N SER A 257 40.54 7.54 20.29
CA SER A 257 41.90 7.31 20.77
C SER A 257 42.84 6.69 19.72
N ARG A 258 42.32 6.02 18.69
CA ARG A 258 43.09 5.29 17.68
C ARG A 258 43.20 6.02 16.35
N PHE A 259 42.11 6.64 15.91
CA PHE A 259 42.00 7.25 14.58
C PHE A 259 41.82 8.77 14.62
N GLY A 260 41.64 9.35 15.80
CA GLY A 260 41.35 10.77 15.99
C GLY A 260 39.86 11.09 15.91
N VAL A 261 39.58 12.39 16.02
CA VAL A 261 38.21 12.91 16.00
C VAL A 261 37.72 13.05 14.56
N PRO A 262 36.63 12.39 14.15
CA PRO A 262 36.05 12.56 12.82
C PRO A 262 35.36 13.92 12.68
N GLU A 263 35.35 14.48 11.47
CA GLU A 263 34.58 15.69 11.17
C GLU A 263 33.07 15.42 11.28
N LYS A 264 32.62 14.23 10.82
CA LYS A 264 31.22 13.87 10.73
C LYS A 264 30.97 12.46 11.26
N VAL A 265 29.98 12.34 12.14
CA VAL A 265 29.48 11.04 12.62
C VAL A 265 28.04 10.86 12.15
N THR A 266 27.75 9.67 11.65
CA THR A 266 26.38 9.28 11.27
C THR A 266 25.94 8.07 12.07
N SER A 267 24.80 8.21 12.75
CA SER A 267 24.16 7.13 13.52
C SER A 267 22.71 6.95 13.08
N ASP A 268 22.16 5.77 13.41
CA ASP A 268 20.75 5.47 13.24
C ASP A 268 19.89 6.12 14.34
N ARG A 269 18.56 6.00 14.22
CA ARG A 269 17.58 6.67 15.10
C ARG A 269 17.35 5.98 16.45
N GLY A 270 18.23 5.08 16.88
CA GLY A 270 18.16 4.51 18.22
C GLY A 270 18.14 5.59 19.31
N THR A 271 17.28 5.46 20.31
CA THR A 271 17.18 6.37 21.48
C THR A 271 18.51 6.51 22.24
N ASN A 272 19.39 5.54 22.06
CA ASN A 272 20.70 5.45 22.72
C ASN A 272 21.69 6.51 22.22
N PHE A 273 21.58 6.93 20.96
CA PHE A 273 22.36 8.03 20.40
C PHE A 273 21.69 9.41 20.61
N GLN A 274 20.51 9.44 21.26
CA GLN A 274 19.74 10.67 21.54
C GLN A 274 20.07 11.29 22.90
N SER A 275 20.90 10.66 23.72
CA SER A 275 21.16 11.19 25.06
C SER A 275 21.88 12.53 25.01
N ASN A 276 21.62 13.36 26.02
CA ASN A 276 22.38 14.60 26.24
C ASN A 276 23.88 14.33 26.29
N LEU A 277 24.31 13.16 26.76
CA LEU A 277 25.71 12.79 26.89
C LEU A 277 26.41 12.69 25.52
N PHE A 278 25.84 11.95 24.56
CA PHE A 278 26.49 11.78 23.25
C PHE A 278 26.49 13.08 22.45
N SER A 279 25.42 13.87 22.56
CA SER A 279 25.36 15.23 21.99
C SER A 279 26.41 16.17 22.59
N SER A 280 26.56 16.16 23.93
CA SER A 280 27.58 16.95 24.62
C SER A 280 29.01 16.52 24.24
N LEU A 281 29.26 15.21 24.14
CA LEU A 281 30.56 14.68 23.71
C LEU A 281 30.90 15.14 22.29
N SER A 282 29.96 15.03 21.34
CA SER A 282 30.22 15.48 19.96
C SER A 282 30.41 16.99 19.87
N LYS A 283 29.66 17.79 20.64
CA LYS A 283 29.90 19.24 20.72
C LYS A 283 31.28 19.56 21.28
N PHE A 284 31.69 18.89 22.35
CA PHE A 284 33.01 19.06 22.97
C PHE A 284 34.14 18.72 21.99
N LEU A 285 33.98 17.65 21.20
CA LEU A 285 34.97 17.22 20.22
C LEU A 285 34.87 17.97 18.88
N GLY A 286 33.86 18.80 18.66
CA GLY A 286 33.65 19.50 17.38
C GLY A 286 33.15 18.61 16.23
N VAL A 287 32.49 17.50 16.55
CA VAL A 287 31.99 16.52 15.57
C VAL A 287 30.59 16.93 15.08
N GLU A 288 30.40 16.99 13.75
CA GLU A 288 29.09 17.17 13.15
C GLU A 288 28.29 15.85 13.21
N GLN A 289 27.19 15.83 13.97
CA GLN A 289 26.29 14.68 13.99
C GLN A 289 25.22 14.77 12.90
N THR A 290 25.20 13.78 12.01
CA THR A 290 24.16 13.62 10.99
C THR A 290 23.30 12.39 11.27
N ARG A 291 21.99 12.53 11.19
CA ARG A 291 21.05 11.43 11.42
C ARG A 291 20.65 10.81 10.08
N THR A 292 20.64 9.49 9.99
CA THR A 292 19.97 8.84 8.87
C THR A 292 18.46 9.03 8.99
N THR A 293 17.80 9.49 7.93
CA THR A 293 16.35 9.33 7.84
C THR A 293 16.06 7.84 7.67
N ALA A 294 14.93 7.35 8.18
CA ALA A 294 14.60 5.92 8.23
C ALA A 294 14.55 5.20 6.85
N TYR A 295 14.81 5.91 5.74
CA TYR A 295 14.80 5.39 4.38
C TYR A 295 15.84 6.06 3.47
N HIS A 296 17.12 6.01 3.84
CA HIS A 296 18.23 6.27 2.89
C HIS A 296 19.09 5.02 2.65
N PRO A 297 18.66 4.12 1.73
CA PRO A 297 19.39 2.89 1.38
C PRO A 297 20.83 3.13 0.87
N GLN A 298 21.10 4.31 0.32
CA GLN A 298 22.35 4.66 -0.34
C GLN A 298 23.49 4.95 0.63
N SER A 299 23.19 5.56 1.78
CA SER A 299 24.18 5.90 2.82
C SER A 299 24.43 4.72 3.75
N ASN A 300 23.37 3.95 4.05
CA ASN A 300 23.43 2.83 4.99
C ASN A 300 23.86 1.51 4.33
N GLY A 301 23.79 1.38 3.00
CA GLY A 301 24.09 0.13 2.31
C GLY A 301 25.54 -0.38 2.50
N ALA A 302 26.50 0.49 2.83
CA ALA A 302 27.85 0.05 3.19
C ALA A 302 27.90 -0.61 4.59
N VAL A 303 27.19 -0.01 5.55
CA VAL A 303 27.08 -0.52 6.93
C VAL A 303 26.26 -1.79 6.96
N GLU A 304 25.12 -1.83 6.26
CA GLU A 304 24.27 -3.03 6.16
C GLU A 304 25.00 -4.21 5.51
N ARG A 305 25.81 -3.94 4.47
CA ARG A 305 26.67 -4.97 3.85
C ARG A 305 27.74 -5.44 4.83
N PHE A 306 28.37 -4.53 5.56
CA PHE A 306 29.33 -4.89 6.60
C PHE A 306 28.70 -5.75 7.69
N HIS A 307 27.54 -5.36 8.23
CA HIS A 307 26.84 -6.14 9.25
C HIS A 307 26.45 -7.53 8.78
N ARG A 308 25.99 -7.66 7.52
CA ARG A 308 25.69 -8.96 6.92
C ARG A 308 26.94 -9.84 6.84
N HIS A 309 28.06 -9.27 6.40
CA HIS A 309 29.33 -9.98 6.34
C HIS A 309 29.81 -10.38 7.75
N LEU A 310 29.78 -9.45 8.72
CA LEU A 310 30.17 -9.69 10.11
C LEU A 310 29.35 -10.82 10.73
N LYS A 311 28.02 -10.79 10.60
CA LYS A 311 27.13 -11.86 11.10
C LYS A 311 27.44 -13.20 10.42
N SER A 312 27.62 -13.22 9.10
CA SER A 312 27.94 -14.44 8.36
C SER A 312 29.28 -15.03 8.82
N ALA A 313 30.29 -14.20 9.04
CA ALA A 313 31.60 -14.65 9.50
C ALA A 313 31.56 -15.15 10.95
N LEU A 314 30.85 -14.46 11.85
CA LEU A 314 30.67 -14.93 13.23
C LEU A 314 29.90 -16.26 13.29
N MET A 315 28.86 -16.44 12.47
CA MET A 315 28.14 -17.72 12.38
C MET A 315 29.02 -18.88 11.90
N ALA A 316 30.01 -18.60 11.04
CA ALA A 316 30.97 -19.60 10.58
C ALA A 316 32.04 -19.95 11.63
N HIS A 317 32.34 -19.06 12.57
CA HIS A 317 33.42 -19.18 13.57
C HIS A 317 32.95 -19.57 14.98
N LEU A 318 32.00 -20.51 15.09
CA LEU A 318 31.36 -21.01 16.33
C LEU A 318 30.47 -19.95 17.03
N PRO A 319 29.13 -20.05 16.94
CA PRO A 319 28.22 -19.00 17.43
C PRO A 319 28.18 -18.85 18.96
N GLU A 320 28.55 -19.88 19.72
CA GLU A 320 28.49 -19.87 21.18
C GLU A 320 29.56 -19.00 21.86
N ASN A 321 30.68 -18.73 21.17
CA ASN A 321 31.78 -17.91 21.71
C ASN A 321 32.25 -16.84 20.72
N TRP A 322 31.28 -16.09 20.16
CA TRP A 322 31.52 -15.05 19.16
C TRP A 322 32.54 -13.99 19.61
N LEU A 323 32.70 -13.77 20.92
CA LEU A 323 33.60 -12.77 21.49
C LEU A 323 35.08 -13.10 21.22
N ASP A 324 35.45 -14.37 21.31
CA ASP A 324 36.84 -14.82 21.10
C ASP A 324 37.19 -14.90 19.61
N SER A 325 36.20 -15.17 18.76
CA SER A 325 36.35 -15.20 17.31
C SER A 325 36.40 -13.80 16.67
N LEU A 326 35.85 -12.78 17.35
CA LEU A 326 35.69 -11.43 16.80
C LEU A 326 37.00 -10.80 16.27
N PRO A 327 38.15 -10.86 16.98
CA PRO A 327 39.39 -10.26 16.48
C PRO A 327 39.88 -10.87 15.16
N LEU A 328 39.81 -12.20 15.03
CA LEU A 328 40.21 -12.91 13.82
C LEU A 328 39.24 -12.66 12.66
N VAL A 329 37.94 -12.62 12.94
CA VAL A 329 36.91 -12.25 11.97
C VAL A 329 37.15 -10.83 11.43
N LEU A 330 37.42 -9.86 12.32
CA LEU A 330 37.72 -8.49 11.90
C LEU A 330 39.01 -8.42 11.07
N LEU A 331 40.06 -9.15 11.45
CA LEU A 331 41.30 -9.26 10.65
C LEU A 331 41.02 -9.76 9.24
N GLY A 332 40.20 -10.82 9.11
CA GLY A 332 39.76 -11.36 7.82
C GLY A 332 39.00 -10.33 6.99
N ILE A 333 38.00 -9.65 7.57
CA ILE A 333 37.19 -8.63 6.87
C ILE A 333 38.04 -7.42 6.43
N ARG A 334 39.03 -7.01 7.23
CA ARG A 334 39.94 -5.90 6.94
C ARG A 334 40.85 -6.21 5.75
N SER A 335 41.36 -7.44 5.70
CA SER A 335 42.32 -7.92 4.70
C SER A 335 41.65 -8.46 3.43
N SER A 336 40.36 -8.79 3.49
CA SER A 336 39.58 -9.24 2.33
C SER A 336 39.53 -8.18 1.23
N PHE A 337 39.79 -8.61 -0.01
CA PHE A 337 39.65 -7.80 -1.21
C PHE A 337 38.21 -7.32 -1.38
N LYS A 338 38.02 -6.02 -1.63
CA LYS A 338 36.70 -5.42 -1.85
C LYS A 338 36.57 -5.02 -3.33
N PRO A 339 35.73 -5.69 -4.13
CA PRO A 339 35.62 -5.40 -5.57
C PRO A 339 35.20 -3.97 -5.91
N ASP A 340 34.47 -3.29 -5.01
CA ASP A 340 34.07 -1.89 -5.19
C ASP A 340 35.23 -0.91 -4.95
N LEU A 341 36.23 -1.28 -4.14
CA LEU A 341 37.45 -0.48 -3.92
C LEU A 341 38.60 -0.91 -4.83
N ALA A 342 38.53 -2.11 -5.42
CA ALA A 342 39.64 -2.78 -6.09
C ALA A 342 40.89 -2.99 -5.20
N THR A 343 40.70 -3.01 -3.88
CA THR A 343 41.75 -3.21 -2.85
C THR A 343 41.09 -3.64 -1.53
N SER A 344 41.89 -4.02 -0.53
CA SER A 344 41.42 -4.27 0.84
C SER A 344 41.31 -2.98 1.65
N SER A 345 40.56 -3.03 2.76
CA SER A 345 40.49 -1.86 3.67
C SER A 345 41.80 -1.66 4.42
N ALA A 346 42.52 -2.75 4.70
CA ALA A 346 43.84 -2.72 5.31
C ALA A 346 44.88 -2.00 4.45
N GLU A 347 44.93 -2.30 3.15
CA GLU A 347 45.84 -1.60 2.22
C GLU A 347 45.52 -0.11 2.14
N LEU A 348 44.24 0.30 2.15
CA LEU A 348 43.86 1.72 2.16
C LEU A 348 44.21 2.45 3.46
N VAL A 349 44.20 1.75 4.60
CA VAL A 349 44.49 2.34 5.91
C VAL A 349 45.99 2.38 6.19
N TYR A 350 46.69 1.28 5.96
CA TYR A 350 48.09 1.13 6.31
C TYR A 350 49.05 1.36 5.13
N GLY A 351 48.53 1.40 3.90
CA GLY A 351 49.35 1.48 2.68
C GLY A 351 49.98 0.15 2.27
N THR A 352 49.75 -0.92 3.04
CA THR A 352 50.28 -2.27 2.79
C THR A 352 49.24 -3.32 3.21
N THR A 353 49.39 -4.54 2.70
CA THR A 353 48.63 -5.69 3.20
C THR A 353 49.01 -6.01 4.65
N LEU A 354 48.08 -6.61 5.38
CA LEU A 354 48.35 -7.18 6.70
C LEU A 354 48.80 -8.62 6.54
N LYS A 355 49.81 -9.03 7.32
CA LYS A 355 50.23 -10.43 7.39
C LYS A 355 49.17 -11.27 8.10
N LEU A 356 48.73 -12.34 7.46
CA LEU A 356 47.70 -13.22 8.01
C LEU A 356 48.30 -14.45 8.71
N PRO A 357 47.60 -15.04 9.71
CA PRO A 357 48.00 -16.33 10.28
C PRO A 357 48.15 -17.39 9.19
N GLY A 358 49.30 -18.08 9.15
CA GLY A 358 49.62 -19.08 8.12
C GLY A 358 50.33 -18.53 6.88
N GLU A 359 50.64 -17.24 6.82
CA GLU A 359 51.42 -16.64 5.73
C GLU A 359 52.93 -16.77 6.01
N PHE A 360 53.57 -17.73 5.35
CA PHE A 360 54.99 -18.10 5.58
C PHE A 360 55.99 -17.23 4.82
N PHE A 361 55.62 -16.68 3.66
CA PHE A 361 56.52 -15.91 2.80
C PHE A 361 56.28 -14.41 2.97
N SER A 362 57.35 -13.66 3.20
CA SER A 362 57.30 -12.19 3.18
C SER A 362 57.61 -11.76 1.74
N ASN A 363 56.73 -10.98 1.10
CA ASN A 363 57.13 -10.29 -0.12
C ASN A 363 58.28 -9.35 0.24
N THR A 364 59.50 -9.70 -0.17
CA THR A 364 60.69 -8.87 0.00
C THR A 364 60.40 -7.51 -0.64
N PRO A 365 60.45 -6.40 0.10
CA PRO A 365 60.31 -5.10 -0.53
C PRO A 365 61.46 -4.95 -1.51
N VAL A 366 61.15 -4.83 -2.80
CA VAL A 366 62.13 -4.46 -3.83
C VAL A 366 62.76 -3.16 -3.34
N THR A 367 64.06 -3.20 -3.03
CA THR A 367 64.88 -2.05 -2.66
C THR A 367 65.08 -1.16 -3.88
N THR A 368 64.02 -0.47 -4.30
CA THR A 368 64.15 0.69 -5.18
C THR A 368 64.44 1.91 -4.30
N SER A 369 65.39 2.75 -4.72
CA SER A 369 65.85 3.95 -4.01
C SER A 369 64.73 4.69 -3.27
N THR A 370 64.96 5.00 -1.99
CA THR A 370 63.97 5.51 -1.03
C THR A 370 63.17 6.73 -1.54
N SER A 371 63.75 7.54 -2.43
CA SER A 371 63.10 8.71 -3.03
C SER A 371 62.03 8.34 -4.08
N SER A 372 62.31 7.40 -4.98
CA SER A 372 61.37 6.99 -6.03
C SER A 372 60.23 6.13 -5.49
N PHE A 373 60.50 5.26 -4.52
CA PHE A 373 59.48 4.44 -3.87
C PHE A 373 58.48 5.28 -3.08
N LEU A 374 58.93 6.25 -2.27
CA LEU A 374 58.02 7.15 -1.55
C LEU A 374 57.21 8.05 -2.50
N GLN A 375 57.78 8.44 -3.64
CA GLN A 375 57.08 9.22 -4.66
C GLN A 375 56.03 8.37 -5.39
N MET A 376 56.34 7.10 -5.68
CA MET A 376 55.40 6.10 -6.20
C MET A 376 54.28 5.78 -5.20
N LEU A 377 54.60 5.57 -3.92
CA LEU A 377 53.62 5.29 -2.86
C LEU A 377 52.73 6.51 -2.61
N ARG A 378 53.28 7.72 -2.58
CA ARG A 378 52.48 8.95 -2.52
C ARG A 378 51.60 9.12 -3.75
N HIS A 379 52.08 8.75 -4.94
CA HIS A 379 51.27 8.80 -6.16
C HIS A 379 50.16 7.72 -6.14
N HIS A 380 50.46 6.51 -5.68
CA HIS A 380 49.52 5.40 -5.53
C HIS A 380 48.45 5.69 -4.47
N VAL A 381 48.86 6.21 -3.30
CA VAL A 381 47.95 6.63 -2.23
C VAL A 381 47.08 7.82 -2.66
N ARG A 382 47.65 8.79 -3.40
CA ARG A 382 46.89 9.88 -4.02
C ARG A 382 45.99 9.41 -5.17
N SER A 383 46.29 8.28 -5.81
CA SER A 383 45.48 7.68 -6.87
C SER A 383 44.23 6.97 -6.34
N PHE A 384 44.20 6.64 -5.03
CA PHE A 384 42.98 6.15 -4.37
C PHE A 384 41.96 7.30 -4.29
N ARG A 385 41.16 7.43 -5.36
CA ARG A 385 39.99 8.29 -5.37
C ARG A 385 38.91 7.64 -4.51
N PRO A 386 38.13 8.42 -3.73
CA PRO A 386 36.98 7.87 -3.04
C PRO A 386 36.05 7.21 -4.06
N VAL A 387 35.92 5.89 -3.99
CA VAL A 387 35.09 5.16 -4.94
C VAL A 387 33.64 5.22 -4.46
N PRO A 388 32.71 5.79 -5.26
CA PRO A 388 31.29 5.72 -4.94
C PRO A 388 30.93 4.24 -4.81
N THR A 389 30.11 3.93 -3.80
CA THR A 389 29.60 2.57 -3.62
C THR A 389 28.95 2.11 -4.92
N ARG A 390 29.54 1.10 -5.58
CA ARG A 390 28.96 0.53 -6.80
C ARG A 390 27.58 -0.03 -6.46
N HIS A 391 26.54 0.57 -7.04
CA HIS A 391 25.18 0.10 -6.90
C HIS A 391 24.94 -1.01 -7.93
N HIS A 392 24.74 -2.25 -7.48
CA HIS A 392 24.24 -3.36 -8.32
C HIS A 392 22.74 -3.21 -8.65
N CYS A 393 22.25 -1.97 -8.78
CA CYS A 393 20.87 -1.68 -9.10
C CYS A 393 20.88 -0.62 -10.20
N SER A 394 21.23 -1.05 -11.41
CA SER A 394 20.90 -0.32 -12.63
C SER A 394 19.40 -0.53 -12.92
N ASP A 395 18.53 -0.16 -12.01
CA ASP A 395 17.10 -0.18 -12.29
C ASP A 395 16.66 1.22 -12.70
N ALA A 396 16.09 1.31 -13.91
CA ALA A 396 15.55 2.54 -14.44
C ALA A 396 14.63 3.22 -13.41
N VAL A 397 14.88 4.51 -13.17
CA VAL A 397 14.07 5.39 -12.33
C VAL A 397 12.62 5.29 -12.79
N PHE A 398 11.71 5.01 -11.86
CA PHE A 398 10.28 4.94 -12.15
C PHE A 398 9.53 5.59 -11.01
N ILE A 399 9.00 6.78 -11.28
CA ILE A 399 8.02 7.45 -10.43
C ILE A 399 6.75 7.53 -11.26
N SER A 400 5.66 6.99 -10.74
CA SER A 400 4.37 7.08 -11.41
C SER A 400 3.84 8.51 -11.31
N ASP A 401 3.43 9.10 -12.43
CA ASP A 401 2.78 10.42 -12.46
C ASP A 401 1.53 10.48 -11.56
N ASP A 402 0.85 9.34 -11.39
CA ASP A 402 -0.32 9.22 -10.53
C ASP A 402 0.05 9.46 -9.06
N LEU A 403 1.28 9.14 -8.63
CA LEU A 403 1.73 9.33 -7.25
C LEU A 403 1.86 10.81 -6.88
N ILE A 404 2.24 11.64 -7.85
CA ILE A 404 2.36 13.09 -7.67
C ILE A 404 0.99 13.71 -7.41
N LYS A 405 -0.04 13.23 -8.11
CA LYS A 405 -1.42 13.74 -8.05
C LYS A 405 -2.31 13.04 -7.03
N ALA A 406 -1.88 11.89 -6.49
CA ALA A 406 -2.71 11.04 -5.64
C ALA A 406 -3.06 11.71 -4.30
N SER A 407 -4.36 11.82 -3.99
CA SER A 407 -4.85 12.30 -2.69
C SER A 407 -4.51 11.35 -1.53
N HIS A 408 -4.47 10.05 -1.83
CA HIS A 408 -4.16 8.98 -0.89
C HIS A 408 -3.08 8.05 -1.45
N VAL A 409 -2.31 7.44 -0.56
CA VAL A 409 -1.20 6.54 -0.91
C VAL A 409 -1.20 5.28 -0.04
N PHE A 410 -0.69 4.20 -0.60
CA PHE A 410 -0.41 2.96 0.10
C PHE A 410 1.05 2.92 0.55
N LEU A 411 1.29 2.46 1.78
CA LEU A 411 2.61 2.31 2.38
C LEU A 411 3.08 0.86 2.27
N ARG A 412 4.25 0.62 1.67
CA ARG A 412 4.85 -0.71 1.59
C ARG A 412 5.34 -1.18 2.96
N ILE A 413 4.97 -2.40 3.35
CA ILE A 413 5.42 -3.05 4.59
C ILE A 413 6.71 -3.82 4.29
N ASP A 414 7.85 -3.28 4.73
CA ASP A 414 9.18 -3.85 4.44
C ASP A 414 9.69 -4.82 5.53
N ARG A 415 8.92 -5.02 6.62
CA ARG A 415 9.23 -6.03 7.64
C ARG A 415 8.91 -7.44 7.15
N VAL A 416 9.46 -8.46 7.82
CA VAL A 416 9.03 -9.85 7.65
C VAL A 416 7.52 -9.91 7.91
N ARG A 417 6.77 -10.35 6.89
CA ARG A 417 5.30 -10.40 6.91
C ARG A 417 4.83 -11.71 7.50
N LYS A 418 3.67 -11.68 8.17
CA LYS A 418 2.95 -12.91 8.52
C LYS A 418 2.42 -13.58 7.25
N SER A 419 2.18 -14.88 7.32
CA SER A 419 1.50 -15.60 6.23
C SER A 419 0.18 -14.90 5.90
N LEU A 420 -0.08 -14.68 4.60
CA LEU A 420 -1.26 -13.97 4.07
C LEU A 420 -1.40 -12.47 4.43
N GLU A 421 -0.36 -11.82 4.97
CA GLU A 421 -0.38 -10.37 5.21
C GLU A 421 -0.17 -9.56 3.91
N PRO A 422 -1.06 -8.60 3.57
CA PRO A 422 -0.90 -7.77 2.38
C PRO A 422 0.41 -6.97 2.41
N PRO A 423 1.13 -6.84 1.27
CA PRO A 423 2.39 -6.09 1.19
C PRO A 423 2.25 -4.58 1.40
N TYR A 424 1.04 -4.03 1.32
CA TYR A 424 0.78 -2.60 1.51
C TYR A 424 -0.28 -2.32 2.57
N ALA A 425 -0.02 -1.32 3.41
CA ALA A 425 -0.95 -0.74 4.37
C ALA A 425 -1.56 0.57 3.85
N GLY A 426 -2.73 0.96 4.36
CA GLY A 426 -3.47 2.15 3.95
C GLY A 426 -4.83 1.82 3.32
N PRO A 427 -5.39 2.69 2.47
CA PRO A 427 -4.82 3.94 1.95
C PRO A 427 -4.72 5.04 3.03
N TYR A 428 -3.64 5.82 3.01
CA TYR A 428 -3.38 6.94 3.92
C TYR A 428 -3.50 8.28 3.19
N LYS A 429 -4.06 9.28 3.85
CA LYS A 429 -4.20 10.63 3.30
C LYS A 429 -2.85 11.33 3.24
N VAL A 430 -2.54 11.97 2.12
CA VAL A 430 -1.32 12.77 1.97
C VAL A 430 -1.59 14.19 2.48
N LEU A 431 -0.75 14.66 3.41
CA LEU A 431 -0.82 16.01 3.98
C LEU A 431 0.08 16.98 3.24
N SER A 432 1.34 16.59 3.00
CA SER A 432 2.31 17.39 2.24
C SER A 432 3.25 16.49 1.44
N ARG A 433 3.84 17.05 0.37
CA ARG A 433 4.70 16.34 -0.57
C ARG A 433 5.97 17.15 -0.82
N THR A 434 7.11 16.48 -0.84
CA THR A 434 8.40 17.00 -1.31
C THR A 434 8.96 16.03 -2.36
N GLU A 435 10.06 16.38 -3.01
CA GLU A 435 10.67 15.55 -4.07
C GLU A 435 11.04 14.13 -3.62
N LYS A 436 11.32 13.91 -2.33
CA LYS A 436 11.77 12.62 -1.79
C LYS A 436 10.93 12.07 -0.64
N VAL A 437 10.18 12.93 0.05
CA VAL A 437 9.45 12.58 1.28
C VAL A 437 8.02 13.08 1.19
N PHE A 438 7.08 12.20 1.54
CA PHE A 438 5.67 12.56 1.71
C PHE A 438 5.35 12.51 3.19
N THR A 439 4.55 13.46 3.67
CA THR A 439 3.95 13.39 5.00
C THR A 439 2.54 12.85 4.86
N VAL A 440 2.28 11.70 5.46
CA VAL A 440 1.00 10.98 5.41
C VAL A 440 0.39 10.87 6.80
N GLU A 441 -0.94 10.88 6.88
CA GLU A 441 -1.66 10.72 8.14
C GLU A 441 -1.84 9.23 8.47
N ILE A 442 -1.15 8.75 9.50
CA ILE A 442 -1.25 7.38 9.99
C ILE A 442 -1.76 7.43 11.43
N ASN A 443 -2.93 6.82 11.69
CA ASN A 443 -3.57 6.82 13.01
C ASN A 443 -3.73 8.23 13.61
N GLY A 444 -4.08 9.22 12.78
CA GLY A 444 -4.24 10.62 13.19
C GLY A 444 -2.93 11.38 13.44
N LYS A 445 -1.77 10.77 13.16
CA LYS A 445 -0.45 11.41 13.33
C LYS A 445 0.25 11.63 11.98
N PRO A 446 0.83 12.82 11.74
CA PRO A 446 1.62 13.07 10.55
C PRO A 446 2.93 12.26 10.60
N THR A 447 3.11 11.37 9.63
CA THR A 447 4.29 10.50 9.53
C THR A 447 5.01 10.75 8.21
N SER A 448 6.31 10.97 8.27
CA SER A 448 7.14 11.20 7.08
C SER A 448 7.64 9.89 6.49
N VAL A 449 7.37 9.67 5.20
CA VAL A 449 7.67 8.43 4.48
C VAL A 449 8.39 8.75 3.17
N SER A 450 9.42 7.95 2.83
CA SER A 450 10.09 8.05 1.53
C SER A 450 9.16 7.66 0.37
N ILE A 451 9.26 8.39 -0.74
CA ILE A 451 8.51 8.15 -1.97
C ILE A 451 8.68 6.70 -2.50
N ASP A 452 9.83 6.07 -2.25
CA ASP A 452 10.15 4.71 -2.71
C ASP A 452 9.29 3.62 -2.05
N ARG A 453 8.66 3.94 -0.91
CA ARG A 453 7.75 3.03 -0.21
C ARG A 453 6.29 3.29 -0.53
N LEU A 454 6.01 4.26 -1.39
CA LEU A 454 4.66 4.72 -1.66
C LEU A 454 4.18 4.23 -3.01
N LYS A 455 2.91 3.87 -3.03
CA LYS A 455 2.14 3.53 -4.22
C LYS A 455 0.88 4.41 -4.23
N ALA A 456 0.53 4.97 -5.39
CA ALA A 456 -0.69 5.77 -5.52
C ALA A 456 -1.92 4.92 -5.18
N ALA A 457 -2.87 5.48 -4.43
CA ALA A 457 -4.17 4.86 -4.22
C ALA A 457 -5.18 5.46 -5.20
N HIS A 458 -5.82 4.61 -5.99
CA HIS A 458 -6.92 4.98 -6.86
C HIS A 458 -8.23 4.71 -6.12
N LEU A 459 -8.93 5.78 -5.76
CA LEU A 459 -10.20 5.74 -5.01
C LEU A 459 -11.34 6.25 -5.89
N PHE A 460 -12.57 5.83 -5.63
CA PHE A 460 -13.73 6.49 -6.22
C PHE A 460 -13.93 7.86 -5.55
N LEU A 461 -14.26 8.87 -6.35
CA LEU A 461 -14.58 10.22 -5.83
C LEU A 461 -15.84 10.21 -4.96
N ASP A 462 -16.70 9.20 -5.11
CA ASP A 462 -17.98 9.05 -4.41
C ASP A 462 -17.86 8.38 -3.02
N ASP A 463 -16.68 7.83 -2.65
CA ASP A 463 -16.48 7.15 -1.36
C ASP A 463 -16.20 8.11 -0.19
N PHE A 464 -16.26 9.43 -0.42
CA PHE A 464 -16.21 10.45 0.63
C PHE A 464 -17.52 11.22 0.68
N PRO A 465 -18.15 11.38 1.86
CA PRO A 465 -19.15 12.43 2.02
C PRO A 465 -18.46 13.74 1.69
N SER A 466 -18.90 14.40 0.61
CA SER A 466 -18.45 15.73 0.24
C SER A 466 -18.53 16.61 1.49
N ARG A 467 -17.40 17.22 1.88
CA ARG A 467 -17.40 18.29 2.88
C ARG A 467 -18.48 19.26 2.48
N SER A 468 -19.44 19.44 3.40
CA SER A 468 -20.49 20.43 3.33
C SER A 468 -19.96 21.73 2.74
N SER A 469 -20.49 22.11 1.58
CA SER A 469 -20.52 23.51 1.16
C SER A 469 -21.07 24.34 2.33
N PRO A 470 -20.53 25.55 2.58
CA PRO A 470 -21.07 26.40 3.62
C PRO A 470 -22.55 26.67 3.34
N PRO A 471 -23.43 26.60 4.34
CA PRO A 471 -24.86 26.76 4.13
C PRO A 471 -25.14 28.15 3.55
N VAL A 472 -25.82 28.17 2.41
CA VAL A 472 -26.43 29.37 1.85
C VAL A 472 -27.45 29.89 2.88
N PRO A 473 -27.49 31.21 3.19
CA PRO A 473 -28.46 31.74 4.13
C PRO A 473 -29.88 31.53 3.59
N ALA A 474 -30.71 30.82 4.35
CA ALA A 474 -32.11 30.58 3.99
C ALA A 474 -32.89 31.91 3.96
N SER A 475 -33.42 32.26 2.79
CA SER A 475 -34.46 33.30 2.68
C SER A 475 -35.72 32.83 3.42
N LYS A 476 -36.24 33.68 4.31
CA LYS A 476 -37.45 33.42 5.11
C LYS A 476 -38.66 33.09 4.23
N ALA A 477 -39.10 31.84 4.22
CA ALA A 477 -40.45 31.48 3.75
C ALA A 477 -41.45 31.69 4.90
N GLN A 478 -42.51 32.46 4.62
CA GLN A 478 -43.60 32.74 5.56
C GLN A 478 -44.30 31.44 5.99
N ARG A 479 -44.44 31.27 7.31
CA ARG A 479 -45.18 30.17 7.96
C ARG A 479 -46.65 30.56 8.11
N SER A 480 -47.57 29.75 7.60
CA SER A 480 -48.99 29.79 7.97
C SER A 480 -49.31 28.59 8.86
N GLU A 481 -49.72 28.82 10.10
CA GLU A 481 -50.03 27.79 11.10
C GLU A 481 -51.56 27.59 11.23
N VAL A 482 -51.99 26.34 11.48
CA VAL A 482 -53.37 26.01 11.88
C VAL A 482 -53.34 25.19 13.17
N VAL A 483 -54.16 25.60 14.14
CA VAL A 483 -54.25 25.02 15.49
C VAL A 483 -55.32 23.94 15.54
N THR A 484 -54.99 22.76 16.09
CA THR A 484 -55.96 21.71 16.39
C THR A 484 -56.47 21.80 17.83
N ARG A 485 -57.65 21.24 18.11
CA ARG A 485 -58.38 21.32 19.41
C ARG A 485 -57.62 20.80 20.65
N SER A 486 -56.45 20.19 20.49
CA SER A 486 -55.57 19.75 21.59
C SER A 486 -54.33 20.65 21.79
N GLY A 487 -54.27 21.81 21.15
CA GLY A 487 -53.19 22.78 21.33
C GLY A 487 -51.87 22.40 20.67
N ARG A 488 -51.82 21.37 19.81
CA ARG A 488 -50.65 21.05 18.99
C ARG A 488 -50.76 21.69 17.60
N HIS A 489 -49.71 22.44 17.23
CA HIS A 489 -49.48 22.94 15.88
C HIS A 489 -49.03 21.77 14.99
N SER A 490 -49.78 21.47 13.93
CA SER A 490 -49.45 20.40 12.97
C SER A 490 -49.26 20.99 11.57
N ARG A 491 -48.20 20.57 10.87
CA ARG A 491 -47.96 20.93 9.47
C ARG A 491 -48.74 19.99 8.55
N ARG A 492 -49.18 20.50 7.39
CA ARG A 492 -49.91 19.74 6.37
C ARG A 492 -49.09 18.52 5.93
N VAL A 493 -49.69 17.33 5.99
CA VAL A 493 -49.10 16.07 5.51
C VAL A 493 -49.09 16.11 3.98
N VAL A 494 -47.93 15.84 3.36
CA VAL A 494 -47.79 15.71 1.91
C VAL A 494 -47.42 14.27 1.61
N HIS A 495 -48.31 13.55 0.90
CA HIS A 495 -48.05 12.19 0.46
C HIS A 495 -47.12 12.21 -0.76
N PHE A 496 -46.10 11.37 -0.75
CA PHE A 496 -45.28 11.15 -1.94
C PHE A 496 -46.08 10.29 -2.93
N GLN A 497 -46.74 10.93 -3.89
CA GLN A 497 -46.94 10.31 -5.19
C GLN A 497 -45.67 10.59 -6.00
N ALA A 498 -44.94 9.55 -6.38
CA ALA A 498 -44.04 9.68 -7.52
C ALA A 498 -44.91 10.15 -8.69
N SER A 499 -44.65 11.35 -9.20
CA SER A 499 -45.17 11.70 -10.52
C SER A 499 -44.61 10.68 -11.51
N PRO A 500 -45.42 10.19 -12.48
CA PRO A 500 -44.87 9.43 -13.58
C PRO A 500 -43.83 10.33 -14.25
N PHE A 501 -42.60 9.83 -14.34
CA PHE A 501 -41.47 10.54 -14.92
C PHE A 501 -41.88 11.11 -16.28
N SER A 502 -41.70 12.43 -16.42
CA SER A 502 -41.81 13.15 -17.70
C SER A 502 -40.51 13.02 -18.48
#